data_AF-A0A2C8YVX8-F1
#
_entry.id   AF-A0A2C8YVX8-F1
#
_cell.length_a   1.000
_cell.length_b   1.000
_cell.length_c   1.000
_cell.angle_alpha   90.00
_cell.angle_beta   90.00
_cell.angle_gamma   90.00
#
_symmetry.space_group_name_H-M   'P 1'
#
loop_
_entity.id
_entity.type
_entity.pdbx_description
1 polymer ?
#
loop_
_entity_poly.entity_id
_entity_poly.type
_entity_poly.pdbx_seq_one_letter_code
_entity_poly.pdbx_strand_id
1 'polypeptide(L)'
;MPFSEEYLKDYENKIRKLPVDELYEILDTIRDHPLKADDSPERVQIVEKRIIELTGDKESILSREEFNKKVEQEYIEKTNPLAVGLEIFGVVLMLIGGVCPRNPHLAETSSNPISLFLSGLGCLIVGLCNLIDGKIKIYLIGWAVILTKKEHPKRFWSIVGFFCIVGAFFLVKACQCW
;
A
#
# COMPACT_ATOMS: atom_id res chain seq x y z
N MET A 1 -2.20 -12.11 -18.99
CA MET A 1 -2.49 -12.91 -20.20
C MET A 1 -2.98 -11.95 -21.26
N PRO A 2 -2.53 -12.05 -22.53
CA PRO A 2 -3.08 -11.21 -23.59
C PRO A 2 -4.58 -11.52 -23.78
N PHE A 3 -5.38 -10.50 -24.05
CA PHE A 3 -6.79 -10.68 -24.37
C PHE A 3 -6.94 -11.39 -25.73
N SER A 4 -8.06 -12.09 -25.92
CA SER A 4 -8.38 -12.66 -27.23
C SER A 4 -8.59 -11.54 -28.26
N GLU A 5 -8.24 -11.83 -29.51
CA GLU A 5 -8.42 -10.89 -30.63
C GLU A 5 -9.90 -10.50 -30.81
N GLU A 6 -10.81 -11.46 -30.61
CA GLU A 6 -12.25 -11.24 -30.63
C GLU A 6 -12.71 -10.25 -29.55
N TYR A 7 -12.16 -10.36 -28.33
CA TYR A 7 -12.41 -9.40 -27.26
C TYR A 7 -11.90 -8.00 -27.61
N LEU A 8 -10.67 -7.89 -28.14
CA LEU A 8 -10.09 -6.59 -28.50
C LEU A 8 -10.87 -5.90 -29.62
N LYS A 9 -11.39 -6.67 -30.58
CA LYS A 9 -12.23 -6.16 -31.65
C LYS A 9 -13.58 -5.64 -31.14
N ASP A 10 -14.22 -6.38 -30.24
CA ASP A 10 -15.44 -5.93 -29.58
C ASP A 10 -15.21 -4.71 -28.70
N TYR A 11 -14.05 -4.66 -28.04
CA TYR A 11 -13.63 -3.52 -27.25
C TYR A 11 -13.42 -2.28 -28.11
N GLU A 12 -12.70 -2.38 -29.23
CA GLU A 12 -12.52 -1.28 -30.19
C GLU A 12 -13.87 -0.74 -30.70
N ASN A 13 -14.81 -1.65 -31.02
CA ASN A 13 -16.15 -1.27 -31.46
C ASN A 13 -16.94 -0.51 -30.40
N LYS A 14 -16.74 -0.83 -29.11
CA LYS A 14 -17.35 -0.09 -27.99
C LYS A 14 -16.70 1.29 -27.86
N ILE A 15 -15.37 1.35 -27.82
CA ILE A 15 -14.59 2.58 -27.70
C ILE A 15 -14.91 3.58 -28.82
N ARG A 16 -15.11 3.13 -30.06
CA ARG A 16 -15.46 4.01 -31.19
C ARG A 16 -16.76 4.80 -30.99
N LYS A 17 -17.68 4.30 -30.17
CA LYS A 17 -19.00 4.91 -29.93
C LYS A 17 -19.00 5.94 -28.80
N LEU A 18 -17.93 6.02 -28.02
CA LEU A 18 -17.88 6.87 -26.83
C LEU A 18 -17.41 8.29 -27.19
N PRO A 19 -17.92 9.31 -26.49
CA PRO A 19 -17.41 10.67 -26.59
C PRO A 19 -16.04 10.80 -25.92
N VAL A 20 -15.31 11.86 -26.27
CA VAL A 20 -13.93 12.10 -25.82
C VAL A 20 -13.79 12.07 -24.29
N ASP A 21 -14.73 12.68 -23.57
CA ASP A 21 -14.66 12.76 -22.10
C ASP A 21 -14.71 11.37 -21.45
N GLU A 22 -15.62 10.50 -21.90
CA GLU A 22 -15.72 9.12 -21.44
C GLU A 22 -14.47 8.29 -21.80
N LEU A 23 -13.80 8.62 -22.92
CA LEU A 23 -12.54 7.97 -23.29
C LEU A 23 -11.40 8.33 -22.34
N TYR A 24 -11.32 9.58 -21.89
CA TYR A 24 -10.35 9.98 -20.87
C TYR A 24 -10.63 9.31 -19.53
N GLU A 25 -11.90 9.21 -19.11
CA GLU A 25 -12.26 8.48 -17.88
C GLU A 25 -11.89 6.99 -17.93
N ILE A 26 -12.11 6.35 -19.07
CA ILE A 26 -11.71 4.95 -19.29
C ILE A 26 -10.20 4.82 -19.28
N LEU A 27 -9.49 5.74 -19.94
CA LEU A 27 -8.04 5.76 -20.00
C LEU A 27 -7.45 5.90 -18.59
N ASP A 28 -7.98 6.83 -17.79
CA ASP A 28 -7.60 7.01 -16.39
C ASP A 28 -7.93 5.75 -15.58
N THR A 29 -9.11 5.15 -15.75
CA THR A 29 -9.48 3.92 -15.02
C THR A 29 -8.55 2.74 -15.32
N ILE A 30 -8.11 2.59 -16.58
CA ILE A 30 -7.18 1.52 -16.98
C ILE A 30 -5.78 1.80 -16.44
N ARG A 31 -5.37 3.08 -16.38
CA ARG A 31 -4.02 3.49 -15.96
C ARG A 31 -3.88 3.61 -14.43
N ASP A 32 -4.93 4.03 -13.71
CA ASP A 32 -4.95 4.26 -12.24
C ASP A 32 -5.12 3.00 -11.40
N HIS A 33 -5.28 1.82 -12.01
CA HIS A 33 -5.50 0.57 -11.28
C HIS A 33 -4.24 -0.33 -11.31
N PRO A 34 -3.10 0.05 -10.68
CA PRO A 34 -1.85 -0.71 -10.71
C PRO A 34 -1.92 -2.09 -10.03
N LEU A 35 -3.05 -2.41 -9.38
CA LEU A 35 -3.26 -3.64 -8.62
C LEU A 35 -4.37 -4.54 -9.17
N LYS A 36 -5.07 -4.12 -10.23
CA LYS A 36 -6.01 -5.01 -10.93
C LYS A 36 -5.42 -5.38 -12.28
N ALA A 37 -5.32 -6.67 -12.49
CA ALA A 37 -4.71 -7.36 -13.62
C ALA A 37 -5.41 -7.12 -14.99
N ASP A 38 -5.66 -5.85 -15.33
CA ASP A 38 -6.27 -5.39 -16.58
C ASP A 38 -5.29 -4.51 -17.40
N ASP A 39 -3.99 -4.65 -17.12
CA ASP A 39 -2.83 -4.12 -17.86
C ASP A 39 -2.75 -4.75 -19.26
N SER A 40 -3.69 -4.43 -20.15
CA SER A 40 -3.52 -4.71 -21.58
C SER A 40 -3.06 -3.43 -22.28
N PRO A 41 -1.77 -3.36 -22.67
CA PRO A 41 -1.26 -2.30 -23.51
C PRO A 41 -2.10 -2.10 -24.77
N GLU A 42 -2.70 -3.17 -25.29
CA GLU A 42 -3.55 -3.15 -26.48
C GLU A 42 -4.83 -2.34 -26.25
N ARG A 43 -5.47 -2.46 -25.07
CA ARG A 43 -6.66 -1.66 -24.73
C ARG A 43 -6.33 -0.18 -24.58
N VAL A 44 -5.18 0.13 -23.97
CA VAL A 44 -4.70 1.52 -23.83
C VAL A 44 -4.47 2.12 -25.22
N GLN A 45 -3.79 1.40 -26.12
CA GLN A 45 -3.56 1.85 -27.49
C GLN A 45 -4.86 2.08 -28.26
N ILE A 46 -5.87 1.23 -28.10
CA ILE A 46 -7.19 1.39 -28.74
C ILE A 46 -7.86 2.70 -28.28
N VAL A 47 -7.82 3.00 -26.98
CA VAL A 47 -8.43 4.22 -26.42
C VAL A 47 -7.65 5.47 -26.83
N GLU A 48 -6.32 5.46 -26.71
CA GLU A 48 -5.45 6.57 -27.12
C GLU A 48 -5.63 6.90 -28.60
N LYS A 49 -5.63 5.87 -29.46
CA LYS A 49 -5.86 6.03 -30.89
C LYS A 49 -7.19 6.73 -31.15
N ARG A 50 -8.25 6.35 -30.45
CA ARG A 50 -9.58 6.96 -30.63
C ARG A 50 -9.62 8.41 -30.16
N ILE A 51 -8.96 8.74 -29.05
CA ILE A 51 -8.84 10.12 -28.59
C ILE A 51 -8.12 10.96 -29.65
N ILE A 52 -6.98 10.49 -30.16
CA ILE A 52 -6.24 11.18 -31.23
C ILE A 52 -7.09 11.37 -32.48
N GLU A 53 -7.87 10.36 -32.88
CA GLU A 53 -8.81 10.47 -34.02
C GLU A 53 -9.87 11.57 -33.82
N LEU A 54 -10.32 11.78 -32.58
CA LEU A 54 -11.39 12.73 -32.26
C LEU A 54 -10.87 14.15 -31.97
N THR A 55 -9.70 14.28 -31.35
CA THR A 55 -9.15 15.58 -30.91
C THR A 55 -8.05 16.10 -31.83
N GLY A 56 -7.40 15.22 -32.61
CA GLY A 56 -6.19 15.55 -33.37
C GLY A 56 -4.97 15.83 -32.49
N ASP A 57 -5.09 15.71 -31.17
CA ASP A 57 -4.08 16.15 -30.21
C ASP A 57 -3.37 14.95 -29.57
N LYS A 58 -2.18 14.67 -30.08
CA LYS A 58 -1.30 13.61 -29.55
C LYS A 58 -0.50 14.09 -28.32
N GLU A 59 -0.33 15.39 -28.13
CA GLU A 59 0.49 15.97 -27.06
C GLU A 59 -0.28 16.02 -25.73
N SER A 60 -1.61 16.13 -25.77
CA SER A 60 -2.46 16.08 -24.57
C SER A 60 -2.46 14.73 -23.85
N ILE A 61 -2.08 13.65 -24.54
CA ILE A 61 -2.07 12.29 -23.99
C ILE A 61 -0.70 12.06 -23.35
N LEU A 62 -0.65 12.14 -22.01
CA LEU A 62 0.55 11.79 -21.24
C LEU A 62 1.04 10.40 -21.64
N SER A 63 2.34 10.30 -21.92
CA SER A 63 2.98 9.02 -22.16
C SER A 63 2.92 8.14 -20.90
N ARG A 64 3.01 6.82 -21.07
CA ARG A 64 2.98 5.87 -19.94
C ARG A 64 4.05 6.21 -18.89
N GLU A 65 5.23 6.66 -19.31
CA GLU A 65 6.31 7.06 -18.38
C GLU A 65 5.98 8.33 -17.62
N GLU A 66 5.42 9.35 -18.27
CA GLU A 66 5.00 10.60 -17.62
C GLU A 66 3.81 10.38 -16.69
N PHE A 67 2.88 9.52 -17.08
CA PHE A 67 1.77 9.11 -16.23
C PHE A 67 2.27 8.37 -14.99
N ASN A 68 3.15 7.39 -15.16
CA ASN A 68 3.74 6.66 -14.03
C ASN A 68 4.50 7.61 -13.09
N LYS A 69 5.27 8.56 -13.62
CA LYS A 69 5.94 9.61 -12.82
C LYS A 69 4.95 10.49 -12.07
N LYS A 70 3.83 10.87 -12.69
CA LYS A 70 2.78 11.68 -12.06
C LYS A 70 2.09 10.91 -10.92
N VAL A 71 1.78 9.63 -11.13
CA VAL A 71 1.23 8.75 -10.08
C VAL A 71 2.24 8.54 -8.95
N GLU A 72 3.52 8.31 -9.26
CA GLU A 72 4.58 8.21 -8.26
C GLU A 72 4.72 9.51 -7.46
N GLN A 73 4.72 10.67 -8.11
CA GLN A 73 4.76 11.98 -7.45
C GLN A 73 3.54 12.20 -6.56
N GLU A 74 2.33 11.92 -7.03
CA GLU A 74 1.11 12.05 -6.23
C GLU A 74 1.12 11.07 -5.04
N TYR A 75 1.69 9.87 -5.22
CA TYR A 75 1.85 8.91 -4.14
C TYR A 75 2.88 9.36 -3.10
N ILE A 76 3.99 9.96 -3.53
CA ILE A 76 5.04 10.52 -2.66
C ILE A 76 4.51 11.74 -1.90
N GLU A 77 3.83 12.66 -2.57
CA GLU A 77 3.29 13.89 -1.99
C GLU A 77 2.19 13.60 -0.95
N LYS A 78 1.42 12.53 -1.17
CA LYS A 78 0.36 12.08 -0.24
C LYS A 78 0.88 11.23 0.92
N THR A 79 2.17 10.87 0.92
CA THR A 79 2.79 10.09 1.99
C THR A 79 3.37 11.04 3.04
N ASN A 80 2.86 11.00 4.28
CA ASN A 80 3.39 11.81 5.36
C ASN A 80 4.78 11.28 5.80
N PRO A 81 5.89 12.00 5.56
CA PRO A 81 7.23 11.51 5.87
C PRO A 81 7.44 11.29 7.38
N LEU A 82 6.73 12.04 8.23
CA LEU A 82 6.76 11.86 9.67
C LEU A 82 6.12 10.52 10.09
N ALA A 83 5.02 10.12 9.44
CA ALA A 83 4.35 8.86 9.74
C ALA A 83 5.25 7.66 9.37
N VAL A 84 5.93 7.72 8.22
CA VAL A 84 6.90 6.70 7.79
C VAL A 84 8.07 6.61 8.75
N GLY A 85 8.64 7.75 9.16
CA GLY A 85 9.74 7.79 10.14
C GLY A 85 9.34 7.20 11.50
N LEU A 86 8.13 7.52 11.96
CA LEU A 86 7.60 7.01 13.23
C LEU A 86 7.26 5.51 13.17
N GLU A 87 6.78 5.01 12.03
CA GLU A 87 6.55 3.59 11.80
C GLU A 87 7.86 2.79 11.83
N ILE A 88 8.91 3.27 11.14
CA ILE A 88 10.25 2.66 11.18
C ILE A 88 10.78 2.62 12.62
N PHE A 89 10.64 3.74 13.36
CA PHE A 89 11.03 3.81 14.75
C PHE A 89 10.30 2.76 15.61
N GLY A 90 8.98 2.61 15.42
CA GLY A 90 8.19 1.57 16.09
C GLY A 90 8.67 0.14 15.78
N VAL A 91 9.03 -0.15 14.53
CA VAL A 91 9.61 -1.44 14.13
C VAL A 91 10.96 -1.70 14.81
N VAL A 92 11.83 -0.70 14.87
CA VAL A 92 13.13 -0.80 15.57
C VAL A 92 12.93 -1.11 17.05
N LEU A 93 11.96 -0.45 17.71
CA LEU A 93 11.62 -0.74 19.11
C LEU A 93 11.15 -2.19 19.32
N MET A 94 10.32 -2.72 18.41
CA MET A 94 9.89 -4.11 18.46
C MET A 94 11.07 -5.09 18.32
N LEU A 95 12.04 -4.80 17.45
CA LEU A 95 13.23 -5.62 17.27
C LEU A 95 14.15 -5.57 18.49
N ILE A 96 14.40 -4.38 19.06
CA ILE A 96 15.22 -4.24 20.27
C ILE A 96 14.57 -4.98 21.46
N GLY A 97 13.25 -4.82 21.63
CA GLY A 97 12.52 -5.51 22.68
C GLY A 97 12.41 -7.03 22.47
N GLY A 98 12.29 -7.50 21.22
CA GLY A 98 12.11 -8.92 20.88
C GLY A 98 13.40 -9.75 20.76
N VAL A 99 14.57 -9.12 20.53
CA VAL A 99 15.86 -9.81 20.34
C VAL A 99 16.63 -10.02 21.66
N CYS A 100 16.19 -9.43 22.77
CA CYS A 100 16.73 -9.69 24.11
C CYS A 100 15.71 -10.49 24.96
N PRO A 101 15.93 -11.75 25.37
CA PRO A 101 17.19 -12.49 25.51
C PRO A 101 17.20 -13.86 24.81
N ARG A 102 18.04 -14.04 23.79
CA ARG A 102 18.37 -15.36 23.23
C ARG A 102 19.48 -16.05 24.03
N ASN A 103 19.45 -15.93 25.36
CA ASN A 103 20.37 -16.63 26.24
C ASN A 103 19.58 -17.64 27.08
N PRO A 104 19.60 -18.93 26.71
CA PRO A 104 18.70 -19.94 27.29
C PRO A 104 18.92 -20.18 28.80
N HIS A 105 20.06 -19.77 29.35
CA HIS A 105 20.33 -19.84 30.79
C HIS A 105 19.66 -18.75 31.64
N LEU A 106 19.05 -17.73 31.03
CA LEU A 106 18.32 -16.64 31.72
C LEU A 106 16.80 -16.71 31.50
N ALA A 107 16.30 -17.78 30.87
CA ALA A 107 14.89 -17.95 30.54
C ALA A 107 13.97 -18.19 31.76
N GLU A 108 14.54 -18.41 32.95
CA GLU A 108 13.77 -18.62 34.19
C GLU A 108 13.51 -17.36 35.02
N THR A 109 14.14 -16.22 34.70
CA THR A 109 13.88 -14.96 35.41
C THR A 109 13.18 -13.99 34.48
N SER A 110 11.85 -13.89 34.67
CA SER A 110 10.96 -12.78 34.31
C SER A 110 11.34 -12.00 33.04
N SER A 111 10.50 -12.11 32.00
CA SER A 111 10.35 -11.12 30.93
C SER A 111 10.76 -9.72 31.39
N ASN A 112 11.95 -9.25 30.98
CA ASN A 112 12.51 -8.00 31.46
C ASN A 112 11.50 -6.88 31.19
N PRO A 113 11.02 -6.15 32.21
CA PRO A 113 9.95 -5.17 32.08
C PRO A 113 10.27 -4.11 31.02
N ILE A 114 11.56 -3.77 30.84
CA ILE A 114 12.01 -2.82 29.84
C ILE A 114 11.84 -3.37 28.42
N SER A 115 12.15 -4.66 28.19
CA SER A 115 11.98 -5.30 26.88
C SER A 115 10.49 -5.39 26.51
N LEU A 116 9.64 -5.80 27.47
CA LEU A 116 8.18 -5.80 27.28
C LEU A 116 7.64 -4.40 27.01
N PHE A 117 8.13 -3.39 27.72
CA PHE A 117 7.72 -2.00 27.53
C PHE A 117 8.08 -1.49 26.13
N LEU A 118 9.32 -1.71 25.69
CA LEU A 118 9.80 -1.29 24.37
C LEU A 118 9.06 -2.01 23.24
N SER A 119 8.84 -3.32 23.35
CA SER A 119 8.04 -4.08 22.37
C SER A 119 6.59 -3.61 22.35
N GLY A 120 5.98 -3.38 23.51
CA GLY A 120 4.60 -2.90 23.62
C GLY A 120 4.40 -1.51 23.01
N LEU A 121 5.33 -0.59 23.30
CA LEU A 121 5.35 0.75 22.74
C LEU A 121 5.56 0.72 21.22
N GLY A 122 6.49 -0.12 20.74
CA GLY A 122 6.72 -0.32 19.31
C GLY A 122 5.48 -0.82 18.56
N CYS A 123 4.77 -1.81 19.12
CA CYS A 123 3.52 -2.31 18.55
C CYS A 123 2.42 -1.22 18.50
N LEU A 124 2.27 -0.42 19.56
CA LEU A 124 1.29 0.68 19.56
C LEU A 124 1.62 1.76 18.54
N ILE A 125 2.89 2.15 18.43
CA ILE A 125 3.33 3.15 17.46
C ILE A 125 2.99 2.68 16.04
N VAL A 126 3.35 1.43 15.70
CA VAL A 126 3.04 0.86 14.38
C VAL A 126 1.53 0.76 14.15
N GLY A 127 0.74 0.33 15.14
CA GLY A 127 -0.72 0.27 15.04
C GLY A 127 -1.35 1.65 14.79
N LEU A 128 -0.91 2.67 15.52
CA LEU A 128 -1.42 4.05 15.42
C LEU A 128 -1.00 4.73 14.12
N CYS A 129 0.26 4.59 13.69
CA CYS A 129 0.71 5.11 12.39
C CYS A 129 -0.12 4.52 11.24
N ASN A 130 -0.33 3.20 11.25
CA ASN A 130 -1.15 2.52 10.24
C ASN A 130 -2.62 2.95 10.28
N LEU A 131 -3.16 3.26 11.47
CA LEU A 131 -4.51 3.79 11.63
C LEU A 131 -4.66 5.19 11.00
N ILE A 132 -3.69 6.08 11.23
CA ILE A 132 -3.67 7.46 10.72
C ILE A 132 -3.48 7.47 9.19
N ASP A 133 -2.52 6.71 8.68
CA ASP A 133 -2.24 6.65 7.24
C ASP A 133 -3.30 5.88 6.46
N GLY A 134 -4.11 5.05 7.13
CA GLY A 134 -5.13 4.21 6.49
C GLY A 134 -4.55 3.18 5.51
N LYS A 135 -3.24 2.94 5.59
CA LYS A 135 -2.47 2.01 4.78
C LYS A 135 -1.49 1.28 5.70
N ILE A 136 -1.24 0.01 5.42
CA ILE A 136 -0.21 -0.80 6.07
C ILE A 136 0.88 -1.05 5.05
N LYS A 137 2.11 -0.62 5.35
CA LYS A 137 3.27 -0.79 4.47
C LYS A 137 4.26 -1.74 5.12
N ILE A 138 4.23 -3.01 4.72
CA ILE A 138 5.20 -4.01 5.20
C ILE A 138 6.33 -4.08 4.19
N TYR A 139 7.49 -3.56 4.58
CA TYR A 139 8.73 -3.69 3.84
C TYR A 139 9.52 -4.89 4.37
N LEU A 140 9.43 -6.02 3.67
CA LEU A 140 10.33 -7.16 3.87
C LEU A 140 11.40 -7.12 2.77
N ILE A 141 12.59 -7.63 3.06
CA ILE A 141 13.74 -7.59 2.13
C ILE A 141 13.30 -8.14 0.75
N GLY A 142 13.20 -7.25 -0.25
CA GLY A 142 12.79 -7.55 -1.62
C GLY A 142 11.27 -7.57 -1.90
N TRP A 143 10.41 -7.36 -0.90
CA TRP A 143 8.95 -7.37 -1.03
C TRP A 143 8.30 -6.21 -0.26
N ALA A 144 7.62 -5.32 -0.98
CA ALA A 144 6.75 -4.31 -0.38
C ALA A 144 5.30 -4.76 -0.50
N VAL A 145 4.67 -5.08 0.63
CA VAL A 145 3.23 -5.36 0.68
C VAL A 145 2.53 -4.11 1.19
N ILE A 146 1.72 -3.50 0.32
CA ILE A 146 0.91 -2.32 0.66
C ILE A 146 -0.54 -2.77 0.76
N LEU A 147 -1.12 -2.69 1.96
CA LEU A 147 -2.52 -3.00 2.23
C LEU A 147 -3.26 -1.69 2.54
N THR A 148 -4.21 -1.30 1.69
CA THR A 148 -5.01 -0.10 1.94
C THR A 148 -6.31 -0.43 2.67
N LYS A 149 -6.76 0.47 3.57
CA LYS A 149 -8.07 0.34 4.26
C LYS A 149 -9.23 0.29 3.27
N LYS A 150 -9.10 0.96 2.12
CA LYS A 150 -10.14 1.05 1.07
C LYS A 150 -10.32 -0.28 0.33
N GLU A 151 -9.24 -0.97 -0.01
CA GLU A 151 -9.30 -2.23 -0.76
C GLU A 151 -9.59 -3.44 0.16
N HIS A 152 -9.03 -3.44 1.37
CA HIS A 152 -9.11 -4.59 2.27
C HIS A 152 -9.47 -4.20 3.72
N PRO A 153 -10.69 -3.68 3.96
CA PRO A 153 -11.06 -3.12 5.26
C PRO A 153 -10.99 -4.14 6.40
N LYS A 154 -11.50 -5.37 6.19
CA LYS A 154 -11.48 -6.42 7.24
C LYS A 154 -10.06 -6.82 7.64
N ARG A 155 -9.16 -7.00 6.66
CA ARG A 155 -7.76 -7.37 6.92
C ARG A 155 -7.00 -6.21 7.58
N PHE A 156 -7.23 -4.98 7.11
CA PHE A 156 -6.66 -3.78 7.70
C PHE A 156 -6.99 -3.66 9.19
N TRP A 157 -8.28 -3.72 9.55
CA TRP A 157 -8.70 -3.62 10.95
C TRP A 157 -8.21 -4.79 11.81
N SER A 158 -8.13 -6.00 11.24
CA SER A 158 -7.58 -7.15 11.95
C SER A 158 -6.10 -6.97 12.29
N ILE A 159 -5.30 -6.46 11.36
CA ILE A 159 -3.85 -6.27 11.56
C ILE A 159 -3.61 -5.11 12.54
N VAL A 160 -4.25 -3.96 12.33
CA VAL A 160 -4.12 -2.82 13.24
C VAL A 160 -4.61 -3.19 14.64
N GLY A 161 -5.75 -3.89 14.73
CA GLY A 161 -6.28 -4.39 16.00
C GLY A 161 -5.32 -5.35 16.70
N PHE A 162 -4.68 -6.26 15.97
CA PHE A 162 -3.67 -7.16 16.51
C PHE A 162 -2.50 -6.38 17.13
N PHE A 163 -1.91 -5.42 16.40
CA PHE A 163 -0.81 -4.60 16.93
C PHE A 163 -1.22 -3.80 18.17
N CYS A 164 -2.42 -3.22 18.17
CA CYS A 164 -2.92 -2.47 19.33
C CYS A 164 -3.14 -3.37 20.56
N ILE A 165 -3.75 -4.54 20.39
CA ILE A 165 -4.04 -5.47 21.49
C ILE A 165 -2.75 -6.05 22.05
N VAL A 166 -1.83 -6.51 21.20
CA VAL A 166 -0.53 -7.05 21.61
C VAL A 166 0.31 -5.96 22.30
N GLY A 167 0.32 -4.75 21.75
CA GLY A 167 1.01 -3.61 22.34
C GLY A 167 0.51 -3.28 23.75
N ALA A 168 -0.80 -3.18 23.93
CA ALA A 168 -1.42 -2.95 25.23
C ALA A 168 -1.13 -4.09 26.21
N PHE A 169 -1.21 -5.35 25.77
CA PHE A 169 -0.90 -6.51 26.61
C PHE A 169 0.54 -6.49 27.13
N PHE A 170 1.51 -6.19 26.26
CA PHE A 170 2.91 -6.09 26.67
C PHE A 170 3.17 -4.94 27.64
N LEU A 171 2.51 -3.78 27.46
CA LEU A 171 2.64 -2.66 28.40
C LEU A 171 2.04 -2.99 29.77
N VAL A 172 0.86 -3.63 29.81
CA VAL A 172 0.24 -4.07 31.07
C VAL A 172 1.14 -5.07 31.79
N LYS A 173 1.74 -6.01 31.06
CA LYS A 173 2.70 -6.96 31.63
C LYS A 173 3.98 -6.29 32.11
N ALA A 174 4.51 -5.32 31.38
CA ALA A 174 5.66 -4.54 31.81
C ALA A 174 5.38 -3.80 33.13
N CYS A 175 4.21 -3.16 33.27
CA CYS A 175 3.81 -2.47 34.50
C CYS A 175 3.61 -3.43 35.69
N GLN A 176 3.22 -4.68 35.44
CA GLN A 176 3.08 -5.70 36.49
C GLN A 176 4.43 -6.29 36.94
N CYS A 177 5.47 -6.16 36.11
CA CYS A 177 6.81 -6.67 36.37
C CYS A 177 7.79 -5.61 36.91
N TRP A 178 7.31 -4.38 37.13
CA TRP A 178 8.07 -3.26 37.70
C TRP A 178 7.83 -3.16 39.20
#